data_AF-A0A353RGH9-F1
#
_entry.id   AF-A0A353RGH9-F1
#
_cell.length_a   1.000
_cell.length_b   1.000
_cell.length_c   1.000
_cell.angle_alpha   90.00
_cell.angle_beta   90.00
_cell.angle_gamma   90.00
#
_symmetry.space_group_name_H-M   'P 1'
#
loop_
_entity.id
_entity.type
_entity.pdbx_description
1 polymer ?
#
loop_
_entity_poly.entity_id
_entity_poly.type
_entity_poly.pdbx_seq_one_letter_code
_entity_poly.pdbx_strand_id
1 'polypeptide(L)'
;MCGIAGFCDYGDDFTEEAPALGRLVRKMGNTLKHRGPDENGIFLSRHAAFAHQRLCVIDPKGGRQPMTAYAGGYRYTVVYNGELYNSGELRRELEAAGYLFETSCDTEVLLKCYIQYGPACAEKLNGIFAFAVDDERRGCCFLCRDRFGVKPLFYTLRDGRLVFASEIKALFEYPGVDPVLDRQGLCEVFGLGPARTSGVGVFRGISEVRPGCYALFSRDGLRRGRYFRLQSYEHPDSYEDTV
;
A
#
# COMPACT_ATOMS: atom_id res chain seq x y z
N MET A 1 12.34 4.02 7.11
CA MET A 1 11.41 3.29 6.20
C MET A 1 10.26 4.22 5.93
N CYS A 2 9.77 4.44 4.71
CA CYS A 2 8.66 5.38 4.48
C CYS A 2 7.37 5.02 5.26
N GLY A 3 6.42 5.95 5.31
CA GLY A 3 5.07 5.76 5.83
C GLY A 3 4.04 6.14 4.78
N ILE A 4 3.02 5.30 4.59
CA ILE A 4 1.88 5.59 3.72
C ILE A 4 0.60 5.62 4.53
N ALA A 5 -0.33 6.50 4.16
CA ALA A 5 -1.67 6.57 4.71
C ALA A 5 -2.64 7.10 3.66
N GLY A 6 -3.92 6.81 3.82
CA GLY A 6 -4.94 7.38 2.94
C GLY A 6 -6.31 6.81 3.17
N PHE A 7 -7.27 7.33 2.42
CA PHE A 7 -8.62 6.82 2.35
C PHE A 7 -9.22 7.04 0.97
N CYS A 8 -10.22 6.23 0.62
CA CYS A 8 -10.91 6.34 -0.65
C CYS A 8 -12.39 5.95 -0.54
N ASP A 9 -13.19 6.59 -1.37
CA ASP A 9 -14.61 6.32 -1.61
C ASP A 9 -14.90 6.53 -3.10
N TYR A 10 -15.24 5.46 -3.81
CA TYR A 10 -15.60 5.57 -5.21
C TYR A 10 -17.10 5.80 -5.41
N GLY A 11 -17.92 5.68 -4.36
CA GLY A 11 -19.34 6.04 -4.39
C GLY A 11 -19.61 7.53 -4.19
N ASP A 12 -18.67 8.24 -3.56
CA ASP A 12 -18.77 9.65 -3.16
C ASP A 12 -17.87 10.57 -4.00
N ASP A 13 -18.09 11.89 -3.94
CA ASP A 13 -17.32 12.91 -4.65
C ASP A 13 -16.68 13.90 -3.66
N PHE A 14 -15.36 13.85 -3.55
CA PHE A 14 -14.58 14.64 -2.60
C PHE A 14 -14.37 16.11 -2.98
N THR A 15 -14.89 16.56 -4.14
CA THR A 15 -14.60 17.90 -4.67
C THR A 15 -14.93 19.03 -3.68
N GLU A 16 -16.13 19.00 -3.11
CA GLU A 16 -16.60 20.04 -2.17
C GLU A 16 -15.90 19.94 -0.80
N GLU A 17 -15.53 18.73 -0.39
CA GLU A 17 -14.88 18.47 0.90
C GLU A 17 -13.35 18.53 0.83
N ALA A 18 -12.76 18.77 -0.35
CA ALA A 18 -11.33 18.66 -0.60
C ALA A 18 -10.45 19.42 0.42
N PRO A 19 -10.78 20.65 0.87
CA PRO A 19 -10.01 21.33 1.91
C PRO A 19 -10.02 20.60 3.26
N ALA A 20 -11.16 20.03 3.65
CA ALA A 20 -11.29 19.30 4.92
C ALA A 20 -10.59 17.93 4.86
N LEU A 21 -10.81 17.19 3.77
CA LEU A 21 -10.16 15.89 3.53
C LEU A 21 -8.65 16.04 3.38
N GLY A 22 -8.17 17.13 2.79
CA GLY A 22 -6.74 17.46 2.73
C GLY A 22 -6.11 17.71 4.10
N ARG A 23 -6.84 18.34 5.03
CA ARG A 23 -6.38 18.46 6.43
C ARG A 23 -6.38 17.11 7.14
N LEU A 24 -7.40 16.30 6.92
CA LEU A 24 -7.53 14.97 7.51
C LEU A 24 -6.38 14.04 7.07
N VAL A 25 -6.15 13.90 5.77
CA VAL A 25 -5.09 13.02 5.25
C VAL A 25 -3.70 13.48 5.68
N ARG A 26 -3.48 14.79 5.80
CA ARG A 26 -2.25 15.35 6.37
C ARG A 26 -2.09 14.99 7.85
N LYS A 27 -3.17 15.03 8.64
CA LYS A 27 -3.17 14.62 10.06
C LYS A 27 -2.78 13.15 10.19
N MET A 28 -3.39 12.27 9.39
CA MET A 28 -3.01 10.85 9.31
C MET A 28 -1.52 10.69 8.97
N GLY A 29 -1.06 11.36 7.92
CA GLY A 29 0.34 11.32 7.48
C GLY A 29 1.32 11.81 8.55
N ASN A 30 0.98 12.86 9.31
CA ASN A 30 1.86 13.42 10.34
C ASN A 30 2.16 12.44 11.46
N THR A 31 1.25 11.53 11.78
CA THR A 31 1.50 10.46 12.77
C THR A 31 2.62 9.51 12.34
N LEU A 32 2.92 9.46 11.03
CA LEU A 32 3.93 8.58 10.43
C LEU A 32 5.27 9.28 10.19
N LYS A 33 5.46 10.53 10.65
CA LYS A 33 6.69 11.31 10.39
C LYS A 33 7.97 10.62 10.87
N HIS A 34 7.90 9.83 11.94
CA HIS A 34 9.05 9.06 12.47
C HIS A 34 9.56 8.00 11.48
N ARG A 35 8.72 7.56 10.54
CA ARG A 35 9.09 6.61 9.49
C ARG A 35 9.95 7.28 8.41
N GLY A 36 9.54 8.47 7.98
CA GLY A 36 10.16 9.22 6.90
C GLY A 36 10.19 10.73 7.19
N PRO A 37 11.26 11.24 7.82
CA PRO A 37 11.34 12.64 8.24
C PRO A 37 11.78 13.61 7.13
N ASP A 38 12.26 13.11 5.99
CA ASP A 38 12.97 13.93 5.00
C ASP A 38 12.01 14.72 4.09
N GLU A 39 10.90 14.10 3.69
CA GLU A 39 9.94 14.71 2.79
C GLU A 39 8.53 14.17 3.07
N ASN A 40 7.53 15.01 2.86
CA ASN A 40 6.13 14.65 3.00
C ASN A 40 5.35 15.13 1.78
N GLY A 41 4.28 14.41 1.44
CA GLY A 41 3.40 14.77 0.34
C GLY A 41 1.98 14.29 0.61
N ILE A 42 1.02 15.02 0.05
CA ILE A 42 -0.38 14.60 0.03
C ILE A 42 -0.91 14.68 -1.39
N PHE A 43 -1.93 13.89 -1.66
CA PHE A 43 -2.66 13.87 -2.91
C PHE A 43 -4.16 13.78 -2.63
N LEU A 44 -4.95 14.49 -3.41
CA LEU A 44 -6.41 14.45 -3.39
C LEU A 44 -6.91 14.29 -4.82
N SER A 45 -7.80 13.33 -5.02
CA SER A 45 -8.62 13.21 -6.22
C SER A 45 -10.10 13.33 -5.86
N ARG A 46 -10.96 13.14 -6.86
CA ARG A 46 -12.40 13.02 -6.69
C ARG A 46 -12.82 11.92 -5.71
N HIS A 47 -12.01 10.87 -5.56
CA HIS A 47 -12.39 9.65 -4.84
C HIS A 47 -11.36 9.17 -3.82
N ALA A 48 -10.17 9.77 -3.76
CA ALA A 48 -9.09 9.31 -2.90
C ALA A 48 -8.29 10.47 -2.30
N ALA A 49 -7.77 10.25 -1.09
CA ALA A 49 -6.82 11.12 -0.44
C ALA A 49 -5.65 10.29 0.11
N PHE A 50 -4.43 10.57 -0.34
CA PHE A 50 -3.22 9.87 0.10
C PHE A 50 -2.23 10.80 0.79
N ALA A 51 -1.45 10.26 1.71
CA ALA A 51 -0.31 10.89 2.34
C ALA A 51 0.90 9.94 2.33
N HIS A 52 2.07 10.54 2.15
CA HIS A 52 3.34 9.83 2.18
C HIS A 52 4.35 10.58 3.07
N GLN A 53 5.10 9.83 3.87
CA GLN A 53 6.25 10.27 4.67
C GLN A 53 7.48 9.53 4.17
N ARG A 54 8.44 10.25 3.61
CA ARG A 54 9.58 9.70 2.89
C ARG A 54 10.83 9.68 3.76
N LEU A 55 11.45 8.52 3.84
CA LEU A 55 12.87 8.42 4.17
C LEU A 55 13.61 8.31 2.84
N CYS A 56 14.43 9.31 2.52
CA CYS A 56 15.14 9.43 1.27
C CYS A 56 16.35 8.49 1.25
N VAL A 57 16.16 7.25 0.82
CA VAL A 57 17.24 6.27 0.65
C VAL A 57 17.79 6.28 -0.78
N ILE A 58 16.90 6.36 -1.79
CA ILE A 58 17.24 6.32 -3.22
C ILE A 58 16.61 7.52 -3.94
N ASP A 59 17.38 8.12 -4.87
CA ASP A 59 17.02 9.26 -5.74
C ASP A 59 16.28 10.41 -5.04
N PRO A 60 17.00 11.28 -4.31
CA PRO A 60 16.40 12.35 -3.53
C PRO A 60 15.48 13.29 -4.29
N LYS A 61 15.69 13.49 -5.59
CA LYS A 61 14.98 14.48 -6.40
C LYS A 61 13.80 13.89 -7.17
N GLY A 62 13.92 12.69 -7.74
CA GLY A 62 12.88 12.07 -8.57
C GLY A 62 11.84 11.26 -7.79
N GLY A 63 12.17 10.75 -6.60
CA GLY A 63 11.31 9.85 -5.83
C GLY A 63 10.19 10.50 -4.99
N ARG A 64 9.69 11.67 -5.39
CA ARG A 64 8.61 12.37 -4.64
C ARG A 64 7.32 11.57 -4.68
N GLN A 65 6.64 11.50 -3.54
CA GLN A 65 5.39 10.76 -3.40
C GLN A 65 4.35 11.56 -2.59
N PRO A 66 3.04 11.43 -2.87
CA PRO A 66 2.43 10.51 -3.84
C PRO A 66 2.81 10.79 -5.30
N MET A 67 3.13 9.75 -6.08
CA MET A 67 3.59 9.88 -7.46
C MET A 67 2.44 9.66 -8.43
N THR A 68 2.27 10.54 -9.40
CA THR A 68 1.17 10.48 -10.38
C THR A 68 1.71 10.30 -11.79
N ALA A 69 1.06 9.45 -12.57
CA ALA A 69 1.29 9.26 -14.00
C ALA A 69 -0.03 9.22 -14.77
N TYR A 70 0.03 9.46 -16.07
CA TYR A 70 -1.12 9.44 -16.96
C TYR A 70 -0.92 8.40 -18.07
N ALA A 71 -1.95 7.61 -18.36
CA ALA A 71 -1.94 6.65 -19.46
C ALA A 71 -3.34 6.46 -20.04
N GLY A 72 -3.45 6.56 -21.36
CA GLY A 72 -4.74 6.42 -22.06
C GLY A 72 -5.79 7.45 -21.65
N GLY A 73 -5.37 8.64 -21.20
CA GLY A 73 -6.26 9.70 -20.73
C GLY A 73 -6.68 9.60 -19.26
N TYR A 74 -6.21 8.58 -18.53
CA TYR A 74 -6.55 8.37 -17.12
C TYR A 74 -5.36 8.62 -16.20
N ARG A 75 -5.62 9.16 -15.01
CA ARG A 75 -4.67 9.37 -13.93
C ARG A 75 -4.49 8.10 -13.10
N TYR A 76 -3.25 7.85 -12.68
CA TYR A 76 -2.90 6.83 -11.70
C TYR A 76 -1.98 7.46 -10.66
N THR A 77 -2.29 7.30 -9.39
CA THR A 77 -1.48 7.87 -8.31
C THR A 77 -1.10 6.81 -7.30
N VAL A 78 0.18 6.70 -6.95
CA VAL A 78 0.71 5.72 -6.00
C VAL A 78 1.25 6.37 -4.73
N VAL A 79 1.03 5.68 -3.61
CA VAL A 79 1.87 5.78 -2.41
C VAL A 79 2.50 4.44 -2.11
N TYR A 80 3.80 4.44 -1.82
CA TYR A 80 4.62 3.25 -1.77
C TYR A 80 5.69 3.34 -0.69
N ASN A 81 5.75 2.31 0.14
CA ASN A 81 6.81 2.07 1.11
C ASN A 81 7.48 0.74 0.79
N GLY A 82 8.69 0.77 0.24
CA GLY A 82 9.38 -0.46 -0.11
C GLY A 82 10.69 -0.24 -0.84
N GLU A 83 11.19 -1.35 -1.37
CA GLU A 83 12.29 -1.40 -2.32
C GLU A 83 12.02 -2.53 -3.33
N LEU A 84 12.11 -2.23 -4.63
CA LEU A 84 12.03 -3.24 -5.69
C LEU A 84 13.42 -3.68 -6.15
N TYR A 85 13.73 -4.94 -5.89
CA TYR A 85 14.99 -5.57 -6.24
C TYR A 85 15.10 -5.88 -7.74
N ASN A 86 13.97 -6.15 -8.41
CA ASN A 86 13.93 -6.39 -9.86
C ASN A 86 13.56 -5.14 -10.68
N SER A 87 13.75 -3.93 -10.13
CA SER A 87 13.42 -2.68 -10.82
C SER A 87 14.08 -2.54 -12.19
N GLY A 88 15.36 -2.93 -12.33
CA GLY A 88 16.07 -2.88 -13.61
C GLY A 88 15.59 -3.89 -14.66
N GLU A 89 15.03 -5.02 -14.25
CA GLU A 89 14.42 -6.00 -15.16
C GLU A 89 13.06 -5.50 -15.64
N LEU A 90 12.20 -5.09 -14.70
CA LEU A 90 10.88 -4.56 -15.00
C LEU A 90 10.95 -3.29 -15.85
N ARG A 91 11.94 -2.42 -15.62
CA ARG A 91 12.14 -1.22 -16.44
C ARG A 91 12.37 -1.58 -17.91
N ARG A 92 13.26 -2.54 -18.18
CA ARG A 92 13.52 -3.02 -19.56
C ARG A 92 12.28 -3.64 -20.21
N GLU A 93 11.52 -4.43 -19.44
CA GLU A 93 10.26 -5.02 -19.91
C GLU A 93 9.22 -3.93 -20.27
N LEU A 94 9.11 -2.88 -19.45
CA LEU A 94 8.20 -1.77 -19.67
C LEU A 94 8.66 -0.85 -20.81
N GLU A 95 9.96 -0.58 -20.93
CA GLU A 95 10.55 0.15 -22.06
C GLU A 95 10.25 -0.58 -23.38
N ALA A 96 10.39 -1.90 -23.41
CA ALA A 96 10.02 -2.73 -24.58
C ALA A 96 8.51 -2.69 -24.88
N ALA A 97 7.68 -2.46 -23.87
CA ALA A 97 6.24 -2.24 -24.01
C ALA A 97 5.87 -0.78 -24.39
N GLY A 98 6.86 0.10 -24.56
CA GLY A 98 6.67 1.49 -25.01
C GLY A 98 6.58 2.54 -23.89
N TYR A 99 6.90 2.18 -22.64
CA TYR A 99 6.93 3.15 -21.54
C TYR A 99 8.24 3.96 -21.55
N LEU A 100 8.13 5.28 -21.43
CA LEU A 100 9.27 6.18 -21.20
C LEU A 100 9.42 6.44 -19.70
N PHE A 101 10.62 6.63 -19.16
CA PHE A 101 10.85 6.91 -17.73
C PHE A 101 11.45 8.29 -17.49
N GLU A 102 10.95 8.99 -16.47
CA GLU A 102 11.36 10.34 -16.07
C GLU A 102 12.38 10.32 -14.92
N THR A 103 12.37 9.26 -14.13
CA THR A 103 13.17 9.10 -12.92
C THR A 103 13.91 7.75 -12.92
N SER A 104 14.86 7.60 -11.99
CA SER A 104 15.53 6.32 -11.71
C SER A 104 14.94 5.61 -10.49
N CYS A 105 13.86 6.14 -9.90
CA CYS A 105 13.28 5.56 -8.70
C CYS A 105 12.41 4.34 -9.02
N ASP A 106 12.43 3.36 -8.12
CA ASP A 106 11.63 2.15 -8.23
C ASP A 106 10.11 2.40 -8.12
N THR A 107 9.71 3.53 -7.52
CA THR A 107 8.31 3.97 -7.44
C THR A 107 7.68 4.14 -8.83
N GLU A 108 8.43 4.72 -9.77
CA GLU A 108 7.96 4.94 -11.14
C GLU A 108 7.83 3.61 -11.90
N VAL A 109 8.78 2.69 -11.70
CA VAL A 109 8.73 1.32 -12.23
C VAL A 109 7.51 0.59 -11.70
N LEU A 110 7.24 0.69 -10.39
CA LEU A 110 6.05 0.10 -9.77
C LEU A 110 4.77 0.66 -10.37
N LEU A 111 4.63 1.99 -10.44
CA LEU A 111 3.44 2.64 -10.97
C LEU A 111 3.18 2.23 -12.43
N LYS A 112 4.21 2.22 -13.27
CA LYS A 112 4.08 1.80 -14.67
C LYS A 112 3.79 0.32 -14.82
N CYS A 113 4.37 -0.53 -13.98
CA CYS A 113 4.04 -1.95 -13.90
C CYS A 113 2.54 -2.14 -13.57
N TYR A 114 2.00 -1.36 -12.62
CA TYR A 114 0.57 -1.37 -12.32
C TYR A 114 -0.28 -0.84 -13.48
N ILE A 115 0.12 0.24 -14.16
CA ILE A 115 -0.62 0.75 -15.32
C ILE A 115 -0.71 -0.32 -16.41
N GLN A 116 0.40 -1.01 -16.69
CA GLN A 116 0.49 -2.04 -17.73
C GLN A 116 -0.30 -3.31 -17.37
N TYR A 117 -0.12 -3.83 -16.16
CA TYR A 117 -0.62 -5.15 -15.77
C TYR A 117 -1.84 -5.12 -14.84
N GLY A 118 -2.24 -3.94 -14.35
CA GLY A 118 -3.25 -3.80 -13.32
C GLY A 118 -2.90 -4.59 -12.04
N PRO A 119 -3.89 -5.20 -11.37
CA PRO A 119 -3.66 -6.02 -10.19
C PRO A 119 -2.65 -7.17 -10.38
N ALA A 120 -2.48 -7.68 -11.60
CA ALA A 120 -1.51 -8.73 -11.91
C ALA A 120 -0.05 -8.26 -11.80
N CYS A 121 0.19 -6.95 -11.66
CA CYS A 121 1.54 -6.43 -11.40
C CYS A 121 2.16 -7.07 -10.15
N ALA A 122 1.36 -7.45 -9.15
CA ALA A 122 1.85 -8.03 -7.90
C ALA A 122 2.69 -9.29 -8.10
N GLU A 123 2.40 -10.09 -9.13
CA GLU A 123 3.16 -11.30 -9.47
C GLU A 123 4.54 -10.99 -10.06
N LYS A 124 4.64 -9.84 -10.75
CA LYS A 124 5.87 -9.34 -11.39
C LYS A 124 6.83 -8.67 -10.41
N LEU A 125 6.34 -8.15 -9.30
CA LEU A 125 7.16 -7.40 -8.34
C LEU A 125 8.00 -8.35 -7.47
N ASN A 126 9.32 -8.09 -7.41
CA ASN A 126 10.23 -8.72 -6.46
C ASN A 126 10.85 -7.65 -5.56
N GLY A 127 10.60 -7.74 -4.26
CA GLY A 127 10.99 -6.72 -3.30
C GLY A 127 10.26 -6.86 -1.97
N ILE A 128 10.50 -5.88 -1.10
CA ILE A 128 9.76 -5.69 0.15
C ILE A 128 8.93 -4.42 0.00
N PHE A 129 7.62 -4.49 0.16
CA PHE A 129 6.75 -3.38 -0.24
C PHE A 129 5.37 -3.42 0.40
N ALA A 130 4.84 -2.23 0.62
CA ALA A 130 3.43 -1.96 0.82
C ALA A 130 3.09 -0.74 -0.04
N PHE A 131 2.05 -0.81 -0.86
CA PHE A 131 1.62 0.32 -1.68
C PHE A 131 0.10 0.37 -1.85
N ALA A 132 -0.38 1.55 -2.22
CA ALA A 132 -1.73 1.80 -2.68
C ALA A 132 -1.71 2.59 -3.99
N VAL A 133 -2.58 2.23 -4.94
CA VAL A 133 -2.78 2.98 -6.20
C VAL A 133 -4.23 3.45 -6.32
N ASP A 134 -4.45 4.75 -6.53
CA ASP A 134 -5.71 5.30 -7.05
C ASP A 134 -5.72 5.10 -8.56
N ASP A 135 -6.60 4.24 -9.05
CA ASP A 135 -6.76 3.89 -10.47
C ASP A 135 -8.03 4.53 -11.00
N GLU A 136 -7.90 5.67 -11.68
CA GLU A 136 -9.04 6.41 -12.21
C GLU A 136 -9.76 5.64 -13.32
N ARG A 137 -9.03 4.86 -14.12
CA ARG A 137 -9.60 4.08 -15.22
C ARG A 137 -10.54 3.00 -14.71
N ARG A 138 -10.16 2.32 -13.63
CA ARG A 138 -10.95 1.23 -13.02
C ARG A 138 -11.89 1.73 -11.92
N GLY A 139 -11.77 2.98 -11.49
CA GLY A 139 -12.54 3.53 -10.36
C GLY A 139 -12.31 2.72 -9.09
N CYS A 140 -11.04 2.43 -8.77
CA CYS A 140 -10.70 1.59 -7.63
C CYS A 140 -9.38 1.98 -6.98
N CYS A 141 -9.24 1.64 -5.69
CA CYS A 141 -7.98 1.71 -4.97
C CYS A 141 -7.42 0.30 -4.79
N PHE A 142 -6.19 0.08 -5.24
CA PHE A 142 -5.50 -1.21 -5.13
C PHE A 142 -4.41 -1.15 -4.07
N LEU A 143 -4.56 -1.92 -3.01
CA LEU A 143 -3.62 -2.09 -1.91
C LEU A 143 -2.88 -3.40 -2.08
N CYS A 144 -1.56 -3.40 -1.98
CA CYS A 144 -0.76 -4.61 -2.11
C CYS A 144 0.38 -4.66 -1.11
N ARG A 145 0.65 -5.86 -0.58
CA ARG A 145 1.71 -6.13 0.37
C ARG A 145 2.62 -7.25 -0.14
N ASP A 146 3.91 -7.14 0.12
CA ASP A 146 4.93 -8.08 -0.36
C ASP A 146 4.70 -9.52 0.11
N ARG A 147 5.41 -10.44 -0.55
CA ARG A 147 5.29 -11.89 -0.42
C ARG A 147 5.36 -12.39 1.03
N PHE A 148 6.17 -11.73 1.87
CA PHE A 148 6.42 -12.14 3.25
C PHE A 148 5.91 -11.11 4.27
N GLY A 149 5.26 -10.03 3.82
CA GLY A 149 4.68 -9.01 4.68
C GLY A 149 5.69 -8.16 5.43
N VAL A 150 6.88 -7.94 4.86
CA VAL A 150 7.95 -7.16 5.48
C VAL A 150 7.52 -5.72 5.74
N LYS A 151 6.83 -5.07 4.80
CA LYS A 151 6.30 -3.72 5.00
C LYS A 151 4.86 -3.78 5.53
N PRO A 152 4.53 -3.10 6.63
CA PRO A 152 3.19 -3.18 7.21
C PRO A 152 2.16 -2.39 6.38
N LEU A 153 0.94 -2.92 6.32
CA LEU A 153 -0.20 -2.27 5.67
C LEU A 153 -1.49 -2.71 6.36
N PHE A 154 -2.10 -1.78 7.09
CA PHE A 154 -3.35 -1.95 7.81
C PHE A 154 -4.47 -1.21 7.10
N TYR A 155 -5.70 -1.68 7.28
CA TYR A 155 -6.87 -1.02 6.75
C TYR A 155 -8.11 -1.26 7.62
N THR A 156 -9.11 -0.41 7.45
CA THR A 156 -10.46 -0.58 7.98
C THR A 156 -11.48 -0.07 6.96
N LEU A 157 -12.71 -0.57 7.06
CA LEU A 157 -13.85 -0.03 6.32
C LEU A 157 -14.70 0.78 7.29
N ARG A 158 -14.86 2.07 7.01
CA ARG A 158 -15.59 3.00 7.87
C ARG A 158 -16.48 3.90 7.04
N ASP A 159 -17.78 3.90 7.35
CA ASP A 159 -18.79 4.75 6.70
C ASP A 159 -18.75 4.68 5.16
N GLY A 160 -18.61 3.45 4.64
CA GLY A 160 -18.52 3.20 3.19
C GLY A 160 -17.13 3.47 2.58
N ARG A 161 -16.16 3.95 3.37
CA ARG A 161 -14.82 4.32 2.89
C ARG A 161 -13.78 3.29 3.31
N LEU A 162 -12.81 3.03 2.45
CA LEU A 162 -11.58 2.32 2.84
C LEU A 162 -10.61 3.33 3.45
N VAL A 163 -10.06 3.02 4.61
CA VAL A 163 -9.00 3.79 5.27
C VAL A 163 -7.80 2.87 5.48
N PHE A 164 -6.60 3.30 5.10
CA PHE A 164 -5.40 2.47 5.18
C PHE A 164 -4.17 3.24 5.68
N ALA A 165 -3.21 2.51 6.25
CA ALA A 165 -1.95 3.08 6.69
C ALA A 165 -0.86 2.04 6.96
N SER A 166 0.40 2.47 7.00
CA SER A 166 1.53 1.65 7.45
C SER A 166 1.49 1.33 8.96
N GLU A 167 0.88 2.17 9.78
CA GLU A 167 0.72 1.95 11.22
C GLU A 167 -0.71 2.26 11.64
N ILE A 168 -1.23 1.45 12.55
CA ILE A 168 -2.62 1.54 13.03
C ILE A 168 -2.94 2.93 13.60
N LYS A 169 -1.97 3.59 14.25
CA LYS A 169 -2.18 4.92 14.85
C LYS A 169 -2.60 6.01 13.85
N ALA A 170 -2.22 5.87 12.58
CA ALA A 170 -2.68 6.79 11.54
C ALA A 170 -4.16 6.57 11.19
N LEU A 171 -4.69 5.36 11.39
CA LEU A 171 -6.11 5.07 11.18
C LEU A 171 -6.97 5.74 12.25
N PHE A 172 -6.47 5.91 13.49
CA PHE A 172 -7.19 6.58 14.57
C PHE A 172 -7.44 8.07 14.33
N GLU A 173 -6.72 8.68 13.39
CA GLU A 173 -6.99 10.06 13.00
C GLU A 173 -8.24 10.19 12.13
N TYR A 174 -8.71 9.08 11.55
CA TYR A 174 -9.92 9.05 10.74
C TYR A 174 -11.18 9.04 11.64
N PRO A 175 -12.16 9.94 11.42
CA PRO A 175 -13.37 10.00 12.24
C PRO A 175 -14.09 8.64 12.33
N GLY A 176 -14.43 8.24 13.56
CA GLY A 176 -15.14 6.98 13.82
C GLY A 176 -14.25 5.73 13.87
N VAL A 177 -12.92 5.88 13.81
CA VAL A 177 -11.96 4.78 14.04
C VAL A 177 -11.34 4.94 15.42
N ASP A 178 -11.91 4.26 16.40
CA ASP A 178 -11.47 4.35 17.80
C ASP A 178 -10.48 3.24 18.20
N PRO A 179 -9.52 3.51 19.10
CA PRO A 179 -8.56 2.51 19.60
C PRO A 179 -9.20 1.57 20.63
N VAL A 180 -10.16 0.75 20.19
CA VAL A 180 -10.88 -0.20 21.06
C VAL A 180 -10.31 -1.61 20.91
N LEU A 181 -9.93 -2.23 22.03
CA LEU A 181 -9.60 -3.66 22.08
C LEU A 181 -10.84 -4.47 22.43
N ASP A 182 -11.08 -5.53 21.67
CA ASP A 182 -12.06 -6.57 22.01
C ASP A 182 -11.37 -7.83 22.54
N ARG A 183 -12.15 -8.88 22.79
CA ARG A 183 -11.62 -10.16 23.27
C ARG A 183 -10.55 -10.72 22.33
N GLN A 184 -10.72 -10.60 21.02
CA GLN A 184 -9.73 -11.08 20.05
C GLN A 184 -8.45 -10.27 20.17
N GLY A 185 -8.54 -8.94 20.20
CA GLY A 185 -7.39 -8.06 20.40
C GLY A 185 -6.59 -8.38 21.65
N LEU A 186 -7.27 -8.64 22.78
CA LEU A 186 -6.61 -9.08 24.01
C LEU A 186 -5.89 -10.42 23.84
N CYS A 187 -6.50 -11.39 23.16
CA CYS A 187 -5.86 -12.67 22.87
C CYS A 187 -4.64 -12.52 21.94
N GLU A 188 -4.67 -11.65 20.94
CA GLU A 188 -3.52 -11.37 20.07
C GLU A 188 -2.34 -10.83 20.88
N VAL A 189 -2.60 -9.87 21.77
CA VAL A 189 -1.55 -9.23 22.58
C VAL A 189 -0.98 -10.17 23.64
N PHE A 190 -1.83 -10.83 24.42
CA PHE A 190 -1.40 -11.64 25.56
C PHE A 190 -1.07 -13.09 25.20
N GLY A 191 -1.69 -13.65 24.15
CA GLY A 191 -1.52 -15.05 23.76
C GLY A 191 -0.47 -15.28 22.69
N LEU A 192 -0.36 -14.38 21.71
CA LEU A 192 0.55 -14.52 20.56
C LEU A 192 1.73 -13.54 20.57
N GLY A 193 1.67 -12.48 21.40
CA GLY A 193 2.69 -11.44 21.45
C GLY A 193 4.11 -12.01 21.61
N PRO A 194 5.11 -11.53 20.83
CA PRO A 194 5.06 -10.36 19.94
C PRO A 194 4.52 -10.65 18.51
N ALA A 195 4.15 -11.88 18.20
CA ALA A 195 3.53 -12.23 16.93
C ALA A 195 2.05 -11.83 16.87
N ARG A 196 1.46 -11.89 15.67
CA ARG A 196 0.02 -11.67 15.45
C ARG A 196 -0.50 -12.66 14.43
N THR A 197 -1.78 -13.01 14.56
CA THR A 197 -2.50 -13.74 13.53
C THR A 197 -2.46 -12.93 12.22
N SER A 198 -2.00 -13.57 11.14
CA SER A 198 -1.91 -12.93 9.82
C SER A 198 -3.26 -12.36 9.38
N GLY A 199 -3.30 -11.04 9.18
CA GLY A 199 -4.51 -10.33 8.75
C GLY A 199 -5.23 -9.60 9.87
N VAL A 200 -4.79 -9.72 11.12
CA VAL A 200 -5.42 -9.10 12.30
C VAL A 200 -4.68 -7.83 12.71
N GLY A 201 -5.40 -6.72 12.86
CA GLY A 201 -4.86 -5.42 13.27
C GLY A 201 -4.88 -5.15 14.79
N VAL A 202 -5.16 -6.15 15.62
CA VAL A 202 -5.30 -6.10 17.09
C VAL A 202 -6.48 -5.26 17.60
N PHE A 203 -6.71 -4.08 17.05
CA PHE A 203 -7.85 -3.23 17.40
C PHE A 203 -9.10 -3.66 16.64
N ARG A 204 -10.25 -3.50 17.30
CA ARG A 204 -11.55 -3.88 16.77
C ARG A 204 -11.82 -3.22 15.42
N GLY A 205 -12.18 -4.02 14.42
CA GLY A 205 -12.51 -3.54 13.07
C GLY A 205 -11.30 -3.14 12.22
N ILE A 206 -10.07 -3.33 12.71
CA ILE A 206 -8.84 -3.05 11.95
C ILE A 206 -8.25 -4.37 11.46
N SER A 207 -8.04 -4.45 10.15
CA SER A 207 -7.44 -5.58 9.48
C SER A 207 -6.04 -5.25 8.97
N GLU A 208 -5.25 -6.28 8.71
CA GLU A 208 -3.95 -6.18 8.07
C GLU A 208 -4.03 -6.82 6.67
N VAL A 209 -3.41 -6.22 5.66
CA VAL A 209 -3.23 -6.90 4.37
C VAL A 209 -2.26 -8.06 4.60
N ARG A 210 -2.69 -9.28 4.29
CA ARG A 210 -1.88 -10.47 4.54
C ARG A 210 -0.62 -10.49 3.64
N PRO A 211 0.47 -11.14 4.07
CA PRO A 211 1.62 -11.43 3.19
C PRO A 211 1.17 -12.08 1.87
N GLY A 212 1.77 -11.64 0.76
CA GLY A 212 1.48 -12.18 -0.58
C GLY A 212 0.05 -11.93 -1.08
N CYS A 213 -0.65 -10.95 -0.49
CA CYS A 213 -2.03 -10.63 -0.81
C CYS A 213 -2.21 -9.16 -1.18
N TYR A 214 -3.35 -8.89 -1.80
CA TYR A 214 -3.83 -7.56 -2.15
C TYR A 214 -5.28 -7.36 -1.73
N ALA A 215 -5.70 -6.10 -1.67
CA ALA A 215 -7.09 -5.70 -1.53
C ALA A 215 -7.44 -4.66 -2.59
N LEU A 216 -8.58 -4.82 -3.27
CA LEU A 216 -9.08 -3.92 -4.29
C LEU A 216 -10.42 -3.37 -3.80
N PHE A 217 -10.52 -2.05 -3.69
CA PHE A 217 -11.71 -1.36 -3.22
C PHE A 217 -12.30 -0.50 -4.33
N SER A 218 -13.58 -0.73 -4.65
CA SER A 218 -14.33 0.04 -5.65
C SER A 218 -15.73 0.34 -5.14
N ARG A 219 -16.61 0.88 -5.99
CA ARG A 219 -18.05 1.03 -5.71
C ARG A 219 -18.74 -0.28 -5.31
N ASP A 220 -18.22 -1.42 -5.77
CA ASP A 220 -18.75 -2.74 -5.44
C ASP A 220 -18.26 -3.26 -4.07
N GLY A 221 -17.47 -2.46 -3.36
CA GLY A 221 -16.88 -2.81 -2.07
C GLY A 221 -15.48 -3.39 -2.17
N LEU A 222 -15.06 -4.06 -1.08
CA LEU A 222 -13.71 -4.58 -0.90
C LEU A 222 -13.60 -6.03 -1.38
N ARG A 223 -12.74 -6.27 -2.39
CA ARG A 223 -12.31 -7.60 -2.81
C ARG A 223 -10.89 -7.87 -2.36
N ARG A 224 -10.58 -9.11 -2.00
CA ARG A 224 -9.24 -9.53 -1.54
C ARG A 224 -8.76 -10.68 -2.39
N GLY A 225 -7.48 -10.69 -2.71
CA GLY A 225 -6.85 -11.75 -3.48
C GLY A 225 -5.47 -12.08 -2.98
N ARG A 226 -4.97 -13.25 -3.39
CA ARG A 226 -3.62 -13.72 -3.07
C ARG A 226 -2.88 -13.93 -4.38
N TYR A 227 -1.70 -13.34 -4.49
CA TYR A 227 -0.84 -13.46 -5.67
C TYR A 227 0.41 -14.32 -5.39
N PHE A 228 0.72 -14.56 -4.11
CA PHE A 228 1.84 -15.39 -3.72
C PHE A 228 1.46 -16.34 -2.58
N ARG A 229 1.94 -17.59 -2.68
CA ARG A 229 1.90 -18.58 -1.61
C ARG A 229 3.21 -19.34 -1.66
N LEU A 230 3.92 -19.41 -0.54
CA LEU A 230 5.06 -20.30 -0.43
C LEU A 230 4.58 -21.74 -0.65
N GLN A 231 5.16 -22.40 -1.64
CA GLN A 231 4.94 -23.81 -1.89
C GLN A 231 6.11 -24.57 -1.26
N SER A 232 5.80 -25.52 -0.39
CA SER A 232 6.79 -26.45 0.15
C SER A 232 6.75 -27.71 -0.70
N TYR A 233 7.92 -28.19 -1.07
CA TYR A 233 8.12 -29.46 -1.75
C TYR A 233 8.78 -30.44 -0.78
N GLU A 234 8.71 -31.73 -1.10
CA GLU A 234 9.55 -32.72 -0.41
C GLU A 234 11.02 -32.32 -0.57
N HIS A 235 11.82 -32.48 0.48
CA HIS A 235 13.25 -32.21 0.49
C HIS A 235 13.98 -33.53 0.21
N PRO A 236 14.42 -33.82 -1.03
CA PRO A 236 14.98 -35.11 -1.40
C PRO A 236 16.48 -35.23 -1.07
N ASP A 237 17.12 -34.11 -0.74
CA ASP A 237 18.56 -34.01 -0.53
C ASP A 237 18.98 -34.80 0.73
N SER A 238 20.12 -35.49 0.68
CA SER A 238 20.66 -36.17 1.86
C SER A 238 21.16 -35.16 2.90
N TYR A 239 21.61 -35.64 4.07
CA TYR A 239 22.27 -34.78 5.05
C TYR A 239 23.54 -34.13 4.45
N GLU A 240 24.34 -34.91 3.71
CA GLU A 240 25.56 -34.44 3.04
C GLU A 240 25.28 -33.43 1.92
N ASP A 241 24.13 -33.51 1.26
CA ASP A 241 23.71 -32.54 0.24
C ASP A 241 23.20 -31.22 0.86
N THR A 242 22.73 -31.28 2.12
CA THR A 242 22.07 -30.15 2.80
C THR A 242 23.04 -29.33 3.68
N VAL A 243 24.08 -29.96 4.24
CA VAL A 243 24.94 -29.39 5.30
C VAL A 243 26.37 -29.10 4.83
#